data_AF-A0A1H9BN71-F1
#
_entry.id   AF-A0A1H9BN71-F1
#
_cell.length_a   1.000
_cell.length_b   1.000
_cell.length_c   1.000
_cell.angle_alpha   90.00
_cell.angle_beta   90.00
_cell.angle_gamma   90.00
#
_symmetry.space_group_name_H-M   'P 1'
#
loop_
_entity.id
_entity.type
_entity.pdbx_description
1 polymer ?
#
loop_
_entity_poly.entity_id
_entity_poly.type
_entity_poly.pdbx_seq_one_letter_code
_entity_poly.pdbx_strand_id
1 'polypeptide(L)'
;MRKLMMITTMLLLLVTTALSAQERHGKGGEAKVPFAELELTAEQQQKLKELRQEDRKKMEALRKANPEQRPSREEMKKLREESRTEMESILTPEQRTKLTELKEARKEAMANVDREALKADLKKIQEEARQVVSAARGQLDQFISEEDKVAIDRLRAVYATNPMVQKREKGTRGQRPDRGNQADRPDREAHKAAVTEWKEAHKADIAEAQALADKYAEEMARIREKLAPQMKKWEQQKRDVVESYLPEGMAKGKGRAAKGKKGKRGGSHRADAPDASKEKGQGRKAVGFLLMKS
;
A
#
# COMPACT_ATOMS: atom_id res chain seq x y z
N MET A 1 19.78 -57.68 -20.90
CA MET A 1 20.12 -56.26 -21.19
C MET A 1 19.00 -55.41 -20.61
N ARG A 2 19.11 -54.93 -19.37
CA ARG A 2 19.98 -53.82 -18.93
C ARG A 2 19.68 -52.53 -19.69
N LYS A 3 18.70 -51.79 -19.15
CA LYS A 3 18.61 -50.32 -18.98
C LYS A 3 17.15 -50.05 -18.58
N LEU A 4 16.83 -50.33 -17.32
CA LEU A 4 16.67 -49.31 -16.26
C LEU A 4 15.43 -48.44 -16.55
N MET A 5 14.28 -48.66 -15.90
CA MET A 5 14.08 -48.60 -14.43
C MET A 5 14.86 -47.44 -13.80
N MET A 6 14.31 -46.24 -13.96
CA MET A 6 14.45 -45.02 -13.16
C MET A 6 13.47 -44.06 -13.88
N ILE A 7 12.22 -43.90 -13.45
CA ILE A 7 11.82 -42.91 -12.44
C ILE A 7 10.51 -43.41 -11.83
N THR A 8 10.62 -44.40 -10.95
CA THR A 8 9.67 -44.68 -9.87
C THR A 8 10.46 -44.55 -8.58
N THR A 9 10.57 -43.32 -8.06
CA THR A 9 10.81 -43.00 -6.63
C THR A 9 10.91 -41.48 -6.45
N MET A 10 10.40 -41.00 -5.32
CA MET A 10 10.09 -39.60 -4.97
C MET A 10 8.88 -39.02 -5.74
N LEU A 11 7.69 -38.85 -5.16
CA LEU A 11 7.46 -38.32 -3.81
C LEU A 11 6.04 -38.69 -3.36
N LEU A 12 5.92 -39.79 -2.62
CA LEU A 12 4.82 -39.96 -1.68
C LEU A 12 5.32 -39.38 -0.34
N LEU A 13 4.87 -38.18 -0.01
CA LEU A 13 4.96 -37.61 1.33
C LEU A 13 3.60 -36.97 1.64
N LEU A 14 2.69 -37.82 2.08
CA LEU A 14 1.55 -37.44 2.91
C LEU A 14 2.11 -36.98 4.26
N VAL A 15 2.03 -35.69 4.57
CA VAL A 15 1.83 -35.24 5.95
C VAL A 15 0.95 -33.99 5.92
N THR A 16 -0.26 -34.17 6.44
CA THR A 16 -1.17 -33.16 6.98
C THR A 16 -0.43 -32.08 7.76
N THR A 17 -0.69 -30.80 7.51
CA THR A 17 -0.92 -29.82 8.60
C THR A 17 -1.37 -28.45 8.11
N ALA A 18 -2.41 -28.00 8.80
CA ALA A 18 -2.65 -26.65 9.29
C ALA A 18 -2.97 -25.53 8.27
N LEU A 19 -4.24 -25.13 8.34
CA LEU A 19 -4.70 -23.74 8.34
C LEU A 19 -3.54 -22.71 8.45
N SER A 20 -3.05 -22.22 7.32
CA SER A 20 -2.34 -20.94 7.30
C SER A 20 -3.37 -19.85 7.04
N ALA A 21 -3.91 -19.31 8.14
CA ALA A 21 -4.73 -18.11 8.15
C ALA A 21 -4.09 -17.03 7.26
N GLN A 22 -4.80 -16.67 6.19
CA GLN A 22 -4.35 -15.76 5.15
C GLN A 22 -4.20 -14.34 5.74
N GLU A 23 -2.97 -13.96 6.10
CA GLU A 23 -2.62 -12.60 6.53
C GLU A 23 -2.70 -11.60 5.39
N ARG A 24 -3.87 -10.98 5.22
CA ARG A 24 -4.03 -9.73 4.49
C ARG A 24 -3.52 -8.58 5.37
N HIS A 25 -2.24 -8.23 5.23
CA HIS A 25 -1.66 -7.06 5.89
C HIS A 25 -2.18 -5.77 5.24
N GLY A 26 -3.18 -5.16 5.88
CA GLY A 26 -3.60 -3.79 5.59
C GLY A 26 -2.55 -2.80 6.10
N LYS A 27 -2.19 -1.82 5.26
CA LYS A 27 -1.52 -0.59 5.66
C LYS A 27 -2.43 0.16 6.64
N GLY A 28 -2.14 0.05 7.93
CA GLY A 28 -2.82 0.81 9.00
C GLY A 28 -1.95 0.77 10.24
N GLY A 29 -1.45 1.94 10.63
CA GLY A 29 -0.48 2.11 11.71
C GLY A 29 -1.01 1.62 13.05
N GLU A 30 -0.46 0.50 13.49
CA GLU A 30 -0.16 0.28 14.89
C GLU A 30 1.34 -0.02 14.87
N ALA A 31 2.11 0.86 15.51
CA ALA A 31 3.53 0.66 15.66
C ALA A 31 3.69 -0.72 16.28
N LYS A 32 4.16 -1.72 15.50
CA LYS A 32 4.39 -3.07 16.02
C LYS A 32 5.36 -2.90 17.18
N VAL A 33 4.85 -2.94 18.40
CA VAL A 33 5.69 -3.03 19.59
C VAL A 33 6.46 -4.32 19.41
N PRO A 34 7.79 -4.32 19.58
CA PRO A 34 8.58 -5.52 19.37
C PRO A 34 8.27 -6.52 20.48
N PHE A 35 7.20 -7.30 20.33
CA PHE A 35 6.91 -8.48 21.17
C PHE A 35 8.08 -9.48 21.17
N ALA A 36 9.00 -9.35 20.21
CA ALA A 36 10.26 -10.09 20.16
C ALA A 36 11.15 -9.85 21.39
N GLU A 37 11.04 -8.69 22.06
CA GLU A 37 11.85 -8.33 23.22
C GLU A 37 11.22 -8.79 24.55
N LEU A 38 9.99 -9.33 24.53
CA LEU A 38 9.25 -9.76 25.73
C LEU A 38 9.52 -11.22 26.14
N GLU A 39 10.44 -11.92 25.45
CA GLU A 39 10.83 -13.31 25.78
C GLU A 39 9.61 -14.22 26.03
N LEU A 40 8.65 -14.18 25.11
CA LEU A 40 7.38 -14.89 25.24
C LEU A 40 7.59 -16.40 25.19
N THR A 41 6.96 -17.14 26.11
CA THR A 41 6.95 -18.61 26.08
C THR A 41 6.22 -19.14 24.84
N ALA A 42 6.47 -20.39 24.45
CA ALA A 42 5.78 -21.00 23.31
C ALA A 42 4.25 -20.97 23.47
N GLU A 43 3.76 -21.20 24.69
CA GLU A 43 2.33 -21.13 25.01
C GLU A 43 1.76 -19.72 24.89
N GLN A 44 2.49 -18.70 25.39
CA GLN A 44 2.07 -17.30 25.25
C GLN A 44 2.05 -16.87 23.78
N GLN A 45 3.03 -17.29 22.99
CA GLN A 45 3.06 -17.02 21.55
C GLN A 45 1.87 -17.64 20.83
N GLN A 46 1.49 -18.87 21.20
CA GLN A 46 0.30 -19.54 20.65
C GLN A 46 -0.99 -18.80 21.02
N LYS A 47 -1.19 -18.45 22.30
CA LYS A 47 -2.36 -17.68 22.76
C LYS A 47 -2.47 -16.32 22.06
N LEU A 48 -1.35 -15.61 21.89
CA LEU A 48 -1.33 -14.34 21.15
C LEU A 48 -1.64 -14.51 19.65
N LYS A 49 -1.24 -15.64 19.05
CA LYS A 49 -1.56 -15.95 17.65
C LYS A 49 -3.06 -16.25 17.49
N GLU A 50 -3.64 -16.99 18.42
CA GLU A 50 -5.09 -17.28 18.47
C GLU A 50 -5.89 -16.00 18.66
N LEU A 51 -5.53 -15.16 19.63
CA LEU A 51 -6.11 -13.82 19.84
C LEU A 51 -6.11 -12.99 18.56
N ARG A 52 -4.98 -12.92 17.84
CA ARG A 52 -4.90 -12.20 16.56
C ARG A 52 -5.80 -12.78 15.47
N GLN A 53 -6.05 -14.08 15.48
CA GLN A 53 -6.99 -14.69 14.53
C GLN A 53 -8.44 -14.37 14.89
N GLU A 54 -8.76 -14.35 16.18
CA GLU A 54 -10.08 -13.96 16.68
C GLU A 54 -10.38 -12.49 16.39
N ASP A 55 -9.44 -11.58 16.68
CA ASP A 55 -9.55 -10.16 16.34
C ASP A 55 -9.83 -9.94 14.85
N ARG A 56 -9.19 -10.74 13.98
CA ARG A 56 -9.44 -10.70 12.54
C ARG A 56 -10.85 -11.15 12.20
N LYS A 57 -11.35 -12.21 12.83
CA LYS A 57 -12.73 -12.67 12.63
C LYS A 57 -13.72 -11.61 13.12
N LYS A 58 -13.51 -11.02 14.30
CA LYS A 58 -14.31 -9.90 14.85
C LYS A 58 -14.31 -8.72 13.87
N MET A 59 -13.15 -8.34 13.34
CA MET A 59 -13.01 -7.28 12.33
C MET A 59 -13.73 -7.60 11.01
N GLU A 60 -13.65 -8.84 10.54
CA GLU A 60 -14.34 -9.28 9.33
C GLU A 60 -15.85 -9.30 9.52
N ALA A 61 -16.34 -9.71 10.69
CA ALA A 61 -17.75 -9.65 11.04
C ALA A 61 -18.26 -8.21 11.04
N LEU A 62 -17.55 -7.26 11.67
CA LEU A 62 -17.88 -5.84 11.63
C LEU A 62 -17.96 -5.29 10.19
N ARG A 63 -17.04 -5.72 9.31
CA ARG A 63 -17.07 -5.33 7.89
C ARG A 63 -18.19 -5.98 7.10
N LYS A 64 -18.58 -7.21 7.43
CA LYS A 64 -19.69 -7.92 6.77
C LYS A 64 -21.06 -7.40 7.22
N ALA A 65 -21.18 -6.98 8.48
CA ALA A 65 -22.40 -6.38 9.02
C ALA A 65 -22.80 -5.10 8.28
N ASN A 66 -21.80 -4.35 7.79
CA ASN A 66 -22.02 -3.15 6.97
C ASN A 66 -21.06 -3.14 5.77
N PRO A 67 -21.34 -3.89 4.68
CA PRO A 67 -20.41 -4.03 3.56
C PRO A 67 -20.14 -2.72 2.81
N GLU A 68 -21.08 -1.77 2.87
CA GLU A 68 -20.99 -0.48 2.21
C GLU A 68 -20.26 0.59 3.05
N GLN A 69 -20.11 0.34 4.35
CA GLN A 69 -19.56 1.30 5.30
C GLN A 69 -18.32 0.73 5.99
N ARG A 70 -17.43 1.62 6.43
CA ARG A 70 -16.33 1.18 7.29
C ARG A 70 -16.86 1.08 8.72
N PRO A 71 -16.36 0.12 9.54
CA PRO A 71 -16.65 0.11 10.96
C PRO A 71 -16.39 1.47 11.58
N SER A 72 -17.26 1.88 12.50
CA SER A 72 -17.20 3.17 13.19
C SER A 72 -15.91 3.28 14.01
N ARG A 73 -15.50 4.51 14.34
CA ARG A 73 -14.32 4.73 15.18
C ARG A 73 -14.50 4.11 16.57
N GLU A 74 -15.71 4.15 17.10
CA GLU A 74 -16.07 3.60 18.41
C GLU A 74 -16.00 2.08 18.39
N GLU A 75 -16.58 1.42 17.39
CA GLU A 75 -16.48 -0.04 17.20
C GLU A 75 -15.02 -0.49 17.09
N MET A 76 -14.23 0.27 16.32
CA MET A 76 -12.79 0.02 16.17
C MET A 76 -12.00 0.27 17.46
N LYS A 77 -12.41 1.26 18.28
CA LYS A 77 -11.77 1.57 19.55
C LYS A 77 -12.09 0.48 20.58
N LYS A 78 -13.37 0.10 20.69
CA LYS A 78 -13.84 -0.96 21.57
C LYS A 78 -13.13 -2.28 21.27
N LEU A 79 -13.10 -2.69 20.00
CA LEU A 79 -12.39 -3.92 19.61
C LEU A 79 -10.91 -3.86 20.00
N ARG A 80 -10.23 -2.72 19.82
CA ARG A 80 -8.82 -2.58 20.23
C ARG A 80 -8.63 -2.64 21.74
N GLU A 81 -9.53 -2.07 22.52
CA GLU A 81 -9.49 -2.10 23.99
C GLU A 81 -9.73 -3.52 24.51
N GLU A 82 -10.68 -4.25 23.91
CA GLU A 82 -10.91 -5.67 24.17
C GLU A 82 -9.66 -6.50 23.85
N SER A 83 -9.13 -6.39 22.63
CA SER A 83 -7.91 -7.11 22.23
C SER A 83 -6.71 -6.77 23.11
N ARG A 84 -6.59 -5.51 23.54
CA ARG A 84 -5.52 -5.09 24.45
C ARG A 84 -5.66 -5.73 25.83
N THR A 85 -6.87 -5.80 26.37
CA THR A 85 -7.15 -6.42 27.67
C THR A 85 -6.89 -7.93 27.62
N GLU A 86 -7.37 -8.61 26.58
CA GLU A 86 -7.12 -10.03 26.33
C GLU A 86 -5.62 -10.31 26.14
N MET A 87 -4.89 -9.42 25.47
CA MET A 87 -3.44 -9.53 25.32
C MET A 87 -2.72 -9.35 26.65
N GLU A 88 -3.07 -8.34 27.45
CA GLU A 88 -2.44 -8.09 28.74
C GLU A 88 -2.64 -9.29 29.68
N SER A 89 -3.80 -9.96 29.67
CA SER A 89 -4.05 -11.15 30.49
C SER A 89 -3.12 -12.34 30.19
N ILE A 90 -2.60 -12.45 28.96
CA ILE A 90 -1.65 -13.50 28.55
C ILE A 90 -0.23 -13.24 29.09
N LEU A 91 0.12 -11.97 29.33
CA LEU A 91 1.45 -11.56 29.77
C LEU A 91 1.60 -11.63 31.29
N THR A 92 2.81 -12.00 31.75
CA THR A 92 3.19 -11.91 33.18
C THR A 92 3.28 -10.45 33.63
N PRO A 93 3.19 -10.16 34.94
CA PRO A 93 3.37 -8.80 35.44
C PRO A 93 4.68 -8.15 34.97
N GLU A 94 5.79 -8.91 35.00
CA GLU A 94 7.10 -8.44 34.54
C GLU A 94 7.11 -8.11 33.04
N GLN A 95 6.49 -8.96 32.21
CA GLN A 95 6.36 -8.71 30.77
C GLN A 95 5.48 -7.50 30.46
N ARG A 96 4.45 -7.22 31.28
CA ARG A 96 3.61 -6.02 31.13
C ARG A 96 4.42 -4.76 31.43
N THR A 97 5.20 -4.76 32.50
CA THR A 97 6.10 -3.65 32.84
C THR A 97 7.12 -3.40 31.73
N LYS A 98 7.78 -4.45 31.25
CA LYS A 98 8.72 -4.37 30.11
C LYS A 98 8.03 -3.83 28.86
N LEU A 99 6.80 -4.26 28.57
CA LEU A 99 6.01 -3.75 27.44
C LEU A 99 5.71 -2.25 27.57
N THR A 100 5.39 -1.77 28.77
CA THR A 100 5.14 -0.33 29.01
C THR A 100 6.41 0.49 28.86
N GLU A 101 7.54 0.02 29.38
CA GLU A 101 8.85 0.68 29.24
C GLU A 101 9.25 0.78 27.76
N LEU A 102 9.14 -0.32 27.00
CA LEU A 102 9.43 -0.33 25.56
C LEU A 102 8.54 0.64 24.77
N LYS A 103 7.27 0.82 25.19
CA LYS A 103 6.36 1.78 24.57
C LYS A 103 6.76 3.22 24.85
N GLU A 104 7.08 3.56 26.10
CA GLU A 104 7.51 4.91 26.46
C GLU A 104 8.89 5.24 25.87
N ALA A 105 9.87 4.33 25.97
CA ALA A 105 11.18 4.49 25.33
C ALA A 105 11.05 4.75 23.82
N ARG A 106 10.17 4.01 23.14
CA ARG A 106 9.87 4.25 21.73
C ARG A 106 9.23 5.61 21.47
N LYS A 107 8.28 6.01 22.31
CA LYS A 107 7.57 7.29 22.17
C LYS A 107 8.53 8.46 22.37
N GLU A 108 9.40 8.40 23.37
CA GLU A 108 10.45 9.37 23.63
C GLU A 108 11.45 9.42 22.47
N ALA A 109 11.95 8.27 22.04
CA ALA A 109 12.87 8.20 20.92
C ALA A 109 12.24 8.73 19.61
N MET A 110 10.93 8.55 19.41
CA MET A 110 10.16 9.15 18.30
C MET A 110 9.78 10.63 18.49
N ALA A 111 9.83 11.14 19.72
CA ALA A 111 9.64 12.56 20.02
C ALA A 111 10.91 13.36 19.68
N ASN A 112 12.07 12.73 19.84
CA ASN A 112 13.38 13.31 19.54
C ASN A 112 13.76 13.24 18.04
N VAL A 113 12.97 12.56 17.20
CA VAL A 113 13.19 12.56 15.75
C VAL A 113 12.85 13.93 15.17
N ASP A 114 13.81 14.56 14.49
CA ASP A 114 13.54 15.75 13.69
C ASP A 114 12.71 15.40 12.45
N ARG A 115 11.38 15.49 12.62
CA ARG A 115 10.41 15.14 11.57
C ARG A 115 10.41 16.12 10.41
N GLU A 116 10.76 17.39 10.66
CA GLU A 116 10.78 18.38 9.59
C GLU A 116 12.04 18.23 8.74
N ALA A 117 13.20 17.97 9.34
CA ALA A 117 14.42 17.63 8.60
C ALA A 117 14.27 16.32 7.82
N LEU A 118 13.75 15.25 8.43
CA LEU A 118 13.44 13.99 7.73
C LEU A 118 12.53 14.22 6.51
N LYS A 119 11.47 15.01 6.68
CA LYS A 119 10.53 15.34 5.61
C LYS A 119 11.18 16.20 4.53
N ALA A 120 12.05 17.12 4.90
CA ALA A 120 12.80 17.94 3.95
C ALA A 120 13.74 17.07 3.10
N ASP A 121 14.48 16.15 3.69
CA ASP A 121 15.39 15.28 2.96
C ASP A 121 14.66 14.27 2.06
N LEU A 122 13.54 13.71 2.52
CA LEU A 122 12.67 12.89 1.67
C LEU A 122 12.09 13.69 0.50
N LYS A 123 11.77 14.97 0.72
CA LYS A 123 11.26 15.86 -0.32
C LYS A 123 12.34 16.16 -1.36
N LYS A 124 13.60 16.36 -0.97
CA LYS A 124 14.73 16.52 -1.90
C LYS A 124 14.86 15.30 -2.83
N ILE A 125 14.88 14.08 -2.28
CA ILE A 125 14.93 12.86 -3.10
C ILE A 125 13.73 12.76 -4.04
N GLN A 126 12.54 13.18 -3.58
CA GLN A 126 11.34 13.19 -4.40
C GLN A 126 11.43 14.21 -5.55
N GLU A 127 12.02 15.39 -5.32
CA GLU A 127 12.20 16.44 -6.33
C GLU A 127 13.22 16.04 -7.37
N GLU A 128 14.36 15.47 -6.96
CA GLU A 128 15.35 14.87 -7.87
C GLU A 128 14.70 13.79 -8.74
N ALA A 129 13.96 12.86 -8.12
CA ALA A 129 13.26 11.82 -8.85
C ALA A 129 12.24 12.38 -9.83
N ARG A 130 11.51 13.44 -9.44
CA ARG A 130 10.55 14.11 -10.33
C ARG A 130 11.26 14.74 -11.53
N GLN A 131 12.36 15.45 -11.32
CA GLN A 131 13.11 16.11 -12.39
C GLN A 131 13.59 15.09 -13.43
N VAL A 132 14.19 13.98 -12.97
CA VAL A 132 14.69 12.96 -13.89
C VAL A 132 13.54 12.26 -14.63
N VAL A 133 12.44 11.93 -13.94
CA VAL A 133 11.27 11.33 -14.59
C VAL A 133 10.63 12.31 -15.59
N SER A 134 10.60 13.61 -15.31
CA SER A 134 10.14 14.67 -16.22
C SER A 134 11.00 14.74 -17.47
N ALA A 135 12.34 14.79 -17.31
CA ALA A 135 13.27 14.79 -18.41
C ALA A 135 13.15 13.52 -19.28
N ALA A 136 12.99 12.36 -18.65
CA ALA A 136 12.74 11.09 -19.34
C ALA A 136 11.39 11.09 -20.07
N ARG A 137 10.37 11.76 -19.53
CA ARG A 137 9.11 11.99 -20.26
C ARG A 137 9.32 12.91 -21.46
N GLY A 138 10.17 13.93 -21.38
CA GLY A 138 10.54 14.77 -22.52
C GLY A 138 11.22 13.97 -23.64
N GLN A 139 12.00 12.94 -23.32
CA GLN A 139 12.56 12.02 -24.34
C GLN A 139 11.47 11.26 -25.10
N LEU A 140 10.33 10.96 -24.45
CA LEU A 140 9.19 10.33 -25.14
C LEU A 140 8.58 11.25 -26.20
N ASP A 141 8.61 12.58 -26.00
CA ASP A 141 8.06 13.56 -26.96
C ASP A 141 8.79 13.52 -28.32
N GLN A 142 9.98 12.92 -28.41
CA GLN A 142 10.69 12.70 -29.69
C GLN A 142 10.08 11.58 -30.53
N PHE A 143 9.33 10.66 -29.91
CA PHE A 143 8.70 9.52 -30.58
C PHE A 143 7.20 9.74 -30.82
N ILE A 144 6.62 10.76 -30.18
CA ILE A 144 5.20 11.10 -30.32
C ILE A 144 5.02 11.96 -31.57
N SER A 145 4.02 11.65 -32.40
CA SER A 145 3.71 12.47 -33.58
C SER A 145 3.13 13.83 -33.18
N GLU A 146 3.19 14.83 -34.07
CA GLU A 146 2.66 16.16 -33.75
C GLU A 146 1.15 16.13 -33.49
N GLU A 147 0.40 15.28 -34.20
CA GLU A 147 -1.03 15.09 -33.97
C GLU A 147 -1.31 14.51 -32.58
N ASP A 148 -0.53 13.51 -32.17
CA ASP A 148 -0.69 12.86 -30.87
C ASP A 148 -0.24 13.79 -29.72
N LYS A 149 0.74 14.69 -29.94
CA LYS A 149 1.11 15.73 -28.96
C LYS A 149 -0.06 16.65 -28.68
N VAL A 150 -0.75 17.12 -29.73
CA VAL A 150 -1.95 17.96 -29.60
C VAL A 150 -3.05 17.21 -28.84
N ALA A 151 -3.26 15.92 -29.15
CA ALA A 151 -4.21 15.08 -28.43
C ALA A 151 -3.84 14.95 -26.94
N ILE A 152 -2.56 14.70 -26.62
CA ILE A 152 -2.07 14.61 -25.24
C ILE A 152 -2.27 15.92 -24.47
N ASP A 153 -2.03 17.07 -25.09
CA ASP A 153 -2.24 18.37 -24.45
C ASP A 153 -3.72 18.64 -24.14
N ARG A 154 -4.62 18.29 -25.07
CA ARG A 154 -6.06 18.31 -24.84
C ARG A 154 -6.43 17.41 -23.66
N LEU A 155 -5.92 16.18 -23.63
CA LEU A 155 -6.17 15.22 -22.56
C LEU A 155 -5.62 15.69 -21.22
N ARG A 156 -4.46 16.36 -21.17
CA ARG A 156 -3.93 16.97 -19.94
C ARG A 156 -4.90 17.99 -19.36
N ALA A 157 -5.51 18.83 -20.19
CA ALA A 157 -6.52 19.80 -19.75
C ALA A 157 -7.78 19.11 -19.19
N VAL A 158 -8.27 18.06 -19.85
CA VAL A 158 -9.40 17.25 -19.36
C VAL A 158 -9.07 16.59 -18.01
N TYR A 159 -7.89 15.99 -17.87
CA TYR A 159 -7.50 15.33 -16.62
C TYR A 159 -7.21 16.31 -15.48
N ALA A 160 -6.95 17.59 -15.77
CA ALA A 160 -6.83 18.63 -14.74
C ALA A 160 -8.17 18.93 -14.05
N THR A 161 -9.31 18.72 -14.72
CA THR A 161 -10.65 18.88 -14.13
C THR A 161 -11.09 17.66 -13.30
N ASN A 162 -10.31 16.57 -13.32
CA ASN A 162 -10.65 15.33 -12.65
C ASN A 162 -10.83 15.58 -11.13
N PRO A 163 -12.02 15.29 -10.56
CA PRO A 163 -12.27 15.46 -9.13
C PRO A 163 -11.30 14.66 -8.25
N MET A 164 -10.70 13.57 -8.76
CA MET A 164 -9.67 12.81 -8.05
C MET A 164 -8.32 13.54 -7.93
N VAL A 165 -8.05 14.51 -8.81
CA VAL A 165 -6.79 15.29 -8.85
C VAL A 165 -6.95 16.62 -8.10
N GLN A 166 -8.14 17.20 -8.12
CA GLN A 166 -8.44 18.38 -7.31
C GLN A 166 -8.18 18.05 -5.84
N LYS A 167 -7.18 18.72 -5.26
CA LYS A 167 -6.91 18.62 -3.83
C LYS A 167 -8.19 19.04 -3.14
N ARG A 168 -8.79 18.14 -2.36
CA ARG A 168 -9.63 18.54 -1.22
C ARG A 168 -8.84 19.62 -0.50
N GLU A 169 -9.37 20.85 -0.48
CA GLU A 169 -8.76 21.95 0.23
C GLU A 169 -8.32 21.43 1.59
N LYS A 170 -7.05 21.65 1.92
CA LYS A 170 -6.46 21.14 3.14
C LYS A 170 -7.20 21.79 4.30
N GLY A 171 -8.19 21.10 4.86
CA GLY A 171 -8.54 21.30 6.26
C GLY A 171 -7.24 21.23 7.06
N THR A 172 -6.98 22.28 7.85
CA THR A 172 -5.81 22.44 8.71
C THR A 172 -5.53 21.12 9.42
N ARG A 173 -4.30 20.61 9.26
CA ARG A 173 -3.85 19.35 9.85
C ARG A 173 -3.75 19.54 11.37
N GLY A 174 -4.89 19.44 12.04
CA GLY A 174 -5.10 19.72 13.47
C GLY A 174 -6.58 19.78 13.82
N GLN A 175 -7.42 20.28 12.90
CA GLN A 175 -8.88 20.16 12.92
C GLN A 175 -9.31 19.17 11.85
N ARG A 176 -9.05 17.90 12.05
CA ARG A 176 -9.90 16.89 11.41
C ARG A 176 -11.11 16.75 12.33
N PRO A 177 -12.32 17.18 11.93
CA PRO A 177 -13.52 16.88 12.71
C PRO A 177 -13.55 15.37 12.95
N ASP A 178 -14.06 15.00 14.12
CA ASP A 178 -14.11 13.61 14.53
C ASP A 178 -14.86 12.81 13.47
N ARG A 179 -14.14 11.95 12.73
CA ARG A 179 -14.70 11.09 11.68
C ARG A 179 -15.67 10.03 12.21
N GLY A 180 -16.01 10.08 13.50
CA GLY A 180 -17.16 9.39 14.07
C GLY A 180 -18.49 10.01 13.63
N ASN A 181 -18.53 11.28 13.24
CA ASN A 181 -19.80 11.94 12.93
C ASN A 181 -20.27 11.67 11.49
N GLN A 182 -21.50 11.19 11.39
CA GLN A 182 -22.19 10.81 10.16
C GLN A 182 -22.37 11.99 9.18
N ALA A 183 -22.23 13.22 9.68
CA ALA A 183 -22.38 14.49 8.96
C ALA A 183 -21.30 14.78 7.90
N ASP A 184 -20.16 14.08 7.89
CA ASP A 184 -19.12 14.21 6.85
C ASP A 184 -19.29 13.21 5.67
N ARG A 185 -20.33 12.37 5.71
CA ARG A 185 -20.68 11.44 4.62
C ARG A 185 -21.17 12.10 3.32
N PRO A 186 -21.96 13.21 3.30
CA PRO A 186 -22.47 13.77 2.05
C PRO A 186 -21.34 14.25 1.14
N ASP A 187 -20.24 14.81 1.67
CA ASP A 187 -19.06 15.18 0.88
C ASP A 187 -18.39 13.95 0.23
N ARG A 188 -18.42 12.78 0.88
CA ARG A 188 -17.87 11.56 0.30
C ARG A 188 -18.74 10.98 -0.81
N GLU A 189 -20.05 10.98 -0.63
CA GLU A 189 -21.00 10.51 -1.66
C GLU A 189 -21.06 11.47 -2.83
N ALA A 190 -21.13 12.77 -2.59
CA ALA A 190 -21.01 13.81 -3.60
C ALA A 190 -19.68 13.68 -4.37
N HIS A 191 -18.56 13.45 -3.68
CA HIS A 191 -17.28 13.23 -4.35
C HIS A 191 -17.27 11.95 -5.20
N LYS A 192 -17.87 10.85 -4.72
CA LYS A 192 -18.00 9.63 -5.52
C LYS A 192 -18.89 9.85 -6.74
N ALA A 193 -20.01 10.56 -6.58
CA ALA A 193 -20.92 10.92 -7.65
C ALA A 193 -20.20 11.78 -8.69
N ALA A 194 -19.52 12.85 -8.27
CA ALA A 194 -18.72 13.70 -9.15
C ALA A 194 -17.62 12.91 -9.90
N VAL A 195 -16.94 11.98 -9.24
CA VAL A 195 -15.95 11.10 -9.91
C VAL A 195 -16.61 10.16 -10.93
N THR A 196 -17.83 9.72 -10.67
CA THR A 196 -18.56 8.80 -11.56
C THR A 196 -19.08 9.57 -12.77
N GLU A 197 -19.72 10.71 -12.53
CA GLU A 197 -20.18 11.65 -13.55
C GLU A 197 -19.03 12.10 -14.47
N TRP A 198 -17.89 12.51 -13.90
CA TRP A 198 -16.71 12.88 -14.68
C TRP A 198 -16.21 11.73 -15.56
N LYS A 199 -16.23 10.49 -15.06
CA LYS A 199 -15.80 9.32 -15.86
C LYS A 199 -16.74 9.01 -17.01
N GLU A 200 -18.05 9.14 -16.80
CA GLU A 200 -19.03 8.94 -17.85
C GLU A 200 -18.94 10.07 -18.89
N ALA A 201 -18.83 11.32 -18.44
CA ALA A 201 -18.68 12.49 -19.32
C ALA A 201 -17.40 12.43 -20.17
N HIS A 202 -16.28 11.98 -19.58
CA HIS A 202 -14.98 11.90 -20.26
C HIS A 202 -14.61 10.46 -20.67
N LYS A 203 -15.59 9.59 -20.88
CA LYS A 203 -15.34 8.18 -21.23
C LYS A 203 -14.53 8.03 -22.51
N ALA A 204 -14.82 8.86 -23.53
CA ALA A 204 -14.08 8.89 -24.78
C ALA A 204 -12.63 9.35 -24.58
N ASP A 205 -12.42 10.45 -23.83
CA ASP A 205 -11.09 10.94 -23.50
C ASP A 205 -10.25 9.91 -22.73
N ILE A 206 -10.88 9.16 -21.80
CA ILE A 206 -10.22 8.10 -21.06
C ILE A 206 -9.80 6.95 -22.00
N ALA A 207 -10.66 6.57 -22.95
CA ALA A 207 -10.35 5.54 -23.93
C ALA A 207 -9.25 5.98 -24.91
N GLU A 208 -9.26 7.24 -25.35
CA GLU A 208 -8.21 7.81 -26.19
C GLU A 208 -6.86 7.88 -25.47
N ALA A 209 -6.86 8.31 -24.20
CA ALA A 209 -5.65 8.30 -23.38
C ALA A 209 -5.07 6.89 -23.21
N GLN A 210 -5.94 5.87 -23.07
CA GLN A 210 -5.52 4.46 -23.04
C GLN A 210 -4.94 4.02 -24.38
N ALA A 211 -5.62 4.31 -25.49
CA ALA A 211 -5.14 3.96 -26.82
C ALA A 211 -3.77 4.58 -27.14
N LEU A 212 -3.56 5.86 -26.78
CA LEU A 212 -2.25 6.51 -26.91
C LEU A 212 -1.20 5.88 -25.99
N ALA A 213 -1.58 5.50 -24.76
CA ALA A 213 -0.68 4.82 -23.85
C ALA A 213 -0.29 3.42 -24.35
N ASP A 214 -1.18 2.72 -25.04
CA ASP A 214 -0.90 1.43 -25.66
C ASP A 214 -0.05 1.59 -26.93
N LYS A 215 -0.33 2.62 -27.75
CA LYS A 215 0.46 2.99 -28.93
C LYS A 215 1.93 3.23 -28.60
N TYR A 216 2.22 3.90 -27.49
CA TYR A 216 3.58 4.24 -27.04
C TYR A 216 4.09 3.34 -25.90
N ALA A 217 3.52 2.14 -25.74
CA ALA A 217 3.84 1.25 -24.63
C ALA A 217 5.30 0.78 -24.67
N GLU A 218 5.84 0.50 -25.86
CA GLU A 218 7.21 0.03 -26.04
C GLU A 218 8.24 1.12 -25.70
N GLU A 219 8.04 2.35 -26.18
CA GLU A 219 8.91 3.49 -25.90
C GLU A 219 8.89 3.81 -24.41
N MET A 220 7.71 3.82 -23.79
CA MET A 220 7.58 3.97 -22.34
C MET A 220 8.28 2.85 -21.57
N ALA A 221 8.23 1.60 -22.05
CA ALA A 221 8.93 0.47 -21.44
C ALA A 221 10.45 0.65 -21.51
N ARG A 222 10.99 1.06 -22.66
CA ARG A 222 12.43 1.37 -22.84
C ARG A 222 12.88 2.49 -21.91
N ILE A 223 12.10 3.56 -21.77
CA ILE A 223 12.40 4.65 -20.83
C ILE A 223 12.42 4.14 -19.39
N ARG A 224 11.42 3.33 -19.00
CA ARG A 224 11.35 2.77 -17.63
C ARG A 224 12.52 1.83 -17.33
N GLU A 225 12.96 1.05 -18.31
CA GLU A 225 14.12 0.18 -18.16
C GLU A 225 15.39 0.99 -17.89
N LYS A 226 15.62 2.08 -18.65
CA LYS A 226 16.72 3.02 -18.40
C LYS A 226 16.64 3.69 -17.03
N LEU A 227 15.44 3.99 -16.54
CA LEU A 227 15.21 4.60 -15.22
C LEU A 227 15.29 3.61 -14.06
N ALA A 228 15.14 2.30 -14.30
CA ALA A 228 15.14 1.27 -13.25
C ALA A 228 16.32 1.35 -12.26
N PRO A 229 17.59 1.54 -12.68
CA PRO A 229 18.69 1.69 -11.74
C PRO A 229 18.55 2.93 -10.85
N GLN A 230 18.11 4.07 -11.41
CA GLN A 230 17.90 5.30 -10.62
C GLN A 230 16.75 5.15 -9.63
N MET A 231 15.65 4.50 -10.03
CA MET A 231 14.54 4.17 -9.14
C MET A 231 15.00 3.33 -7.93
N LYS A 232 15.85 2.33 -8.15
CA LYS A 232 16.45 1.54 -7.07
C LYS A 232 17.33 2.39 -6.17
N LYS A 233 18.15 3.29 -6.75
CA LYS A 233 18.99 4.23 -6.00
C LYS A 233 18.13 5.13 -5.10
N TRP A 234 17.06 5.76 -5.61
CA TRP A 234 16.17 6.59 -4.79
C TRP A 234 15.45 5.79 -3.71
N GLU A 235 15.05 4.55 -3.99
CA GLU A 235 14.50 3.66 -2.95
C GLU A 235 15.50 3.40 -1.83
N GLN A 236 16.77 3.18 -2.17
CA GLN A 236 17.82 3.02 -1.17
C GLN A 236 18.06 4.30 -0.39
N GLN A 237 18.25 5.45 -1.07
CA GLN A 237 18.44 6.75 -0.41
C GLN A 237 17.29 7.10 0.54
N LYS A 238 16.04 6.83 0.16
CA LYS A 238 14.89 7.04 1.05
C LYS A 238 14.95 6.16 2.29
N ARG A 239 15.46 4.92 2.16
CA ARG A 239 15.67 4.04 3.31
C ARG A 239 16.79 4.57 4.18
N ASP A 240 17.92 4.94 3.59
CA ASP A 240 19.09 5.45 4.31
C ASP A 240 18.74 6.73 5.08
N VAL A 241 18.01 7.67 4.46
CA VAL A 241 17.48 8.86 5.14
C VAL A 241 16.54 8.46 6.26
N VAL A 242 15.55 7.59 6.03
CA VAL A 242 14.66 7.17 7.12
C VAL A 242 15.43 6.50 8.26
N GLU A 243 16.45 5.71 7.95
CA GLU A 243 17.30 5.03 8.92
C GLU A 243 18.20 5.99 9.71
N SER A 244 18.72 7.05 9.08
CA SER A 244 19.56 8.05 9.77
C SER A 244 18.79 8.90 10.78
N TYR A 245 17.48 9.09 10.56
CA TYR A 245 16.62 9.86 11.48
C TYR A 245 15.91 8.98 12.51
N LEU A 246 15.79 7.67 12.28
CA LEU A 246 15.13 6.78 13.22
C LEU A 246 16.13 6.27 14.27
N PRO A 247 15.69 6.13 15.54
CA PRO A 247 16.51 5.54 16.59
C PRO A 247 16.96 4.11 16.22
N GLU A 248 18.14 3.73 16.70
CA GLU A 248 18.72 2.41 16.44
C GLU A 248 17.74 1.29 16.81
N GLY A 249 17.61 0.27 15.95
CA GLY A 249 16.65 -0.82 16.12
C GLY A 249 15.24 -0.53 15.60
N MET A 250 14.83 0.74 15.40
CA MET A 250 13.51 1.07 14.82
C MET A 250 13.50 1.09 13.29
N ALA A 251 14.63 1.36 12.64
CA ALA A 251 14.75 1.36 11.19
C ALA A 251 14.70 -0.05 10.57
N LYS A 252 15.00 -1.09 11.37
CA LYS A 252 15.10 -2.50 10.93
C LYS A 252 13.73 -3.18 10.71
N GLY A 253 12.81 -2.49 10.05
CA GLY A 253 11.79 -3.19 9.27
C GLY A 253 12.48 -3.78 8.05
N LYS A 254 13.12 -4.96 8.16
CA LYS A 254 13.65 -5.72 7.01
C LYS A 254 12.64 -5.58 5.87
N GLY A 255 12.98 -4.77 4.88
CA GLY A 255 12.26 -4.73 3.63
C GLY A 255 12.17 -6.19 3.21
N ARG A 256 10.96 -6.73 3.04
CA ARG A 256 10.80 -7.99 2.36
C ARG A 256 11.44 -7.76 1.00
N ALA A 257 12.70 -8.18 0.88
CA ALA A 257 13.40 -8.29 -0.36
C ALA A 257 12.44 -8.99 -1.33
N ALA A 258 12.46 -8.54 -2.57
CA ALA A 258 11.71 -9.07 -3.68
C ALA A 258 11.89 -10.60 -3.81
N LYS A 259 11.17 -11.40 -3.01
CA LYS A 259 10.82 -12.78 -3.32
C LYS A 259 9.48 -12.71 -4.02
N GLY A 260 9.52 -12.89 -5.34
CA GLY A 260 8.38 -12.83 -6.25
C GLY A 260 7.18 -13.57 -5.68
N LYS A 261 6.13 -12.81 -5.35
CA LYS A 261 4.84 -13.38 -4.97
C LYS A 261 3.98 -13.46 -6.24
N LYS A 262 4.18 -14.52 -7.04
CA LYS A 262 3.07 -15.12 -7.82
C LYS A 262 2.11 -15.74 -6.79
N GLY A 263 1.40 -14.88 -6.06
CA GLY A 263 0.37 -15.27 -5.10
C GLY A 263 -1.00 -15.17 -5.77
N LYS A 264 -1.56 -16.34 -6.10
CA LYS A 264 -2.91 -16.56 -6.61
C LYS A 264 -3.92 -15.79 -5.73
N ARG A 265 -4.67 -14.86 -6.32
CA ARG A 265 -5.68 -14.06 -5.62
C ARG A 265 -6.87 -14.96 -5.28
N GLY A 266 -6.95 -15.44 -4.04
CA GLY A 266 -8.17 -16.04 -3.48
C GLY A 266 -9.13 -14.93 -3.06
N GLY A 267 -10.15 -14.71 -3.89
CA GLY A 267 -11.35 -13.93 -3.59
C GLY A 267 -12.54 -14.56 -4.31
N SER A 268 -13.27 -15.43 -3.62
CA SER A 268 -14.68 -15.73 -3.91
C SER A 268 -15.50 -14.50 -3.51
N HIS A 269 -16.38 -13.87 -4.28
CA HIS A 269 -17.11 -14.26 -5.48
C HIS A 269 -16.93 -13.22 -6.62
N ARG A 270 -16.44 -13.68 -7.76
CA ARG A 270 -16.79 -13.25 -9.12
C ARG A 270 -16.07 -14.24 -10.05
N ALA A 271 -16.73 -15.34 -10.37
CA ALA A 271 -16.13 -16.45 -11.11
C ALA A 271 -15.91 -16.14 -12.60
N ASP A 272 -16.34 -14.98 -13.11
CA ASP A 272 -16.27 -14.67 -14.55
C ASP A 272 -15.55 -13.35 -14.89
N ALA A 273 -14.62 -12.88 -14.06
CA ALA A 273 -13.83 -11.69 -14.38
C ALA A 273 -12.41 -12.09 -14.87
N PRO A 274 -12.04 -11.85 -16.15
CA PRO A 274 -10.71 -12.16 -16.66
C PRO A 274 -9.61 -11.37 -15.91
N ASP A 275 -8.34 -11.81 -16.06
CA ASP A 275 -7.11 -11.30 -15.43
C ASP A 275 -6.77 -9.80 -15.71
N ALA A 276 -7.75 -9.03 -16.18
CA ALA A 276 -7.73 -7.60 -16.47
C ALA A 276 -7.28 -6.72 -15.30
N SER A 277 -7.15 -7.23 -14.07
CA SER A 277 -6.83 -6.41 -12.89
C SER A 277 -5.36 -6.00 -12.77
N LYS A 278 -4.42 -6.81 -13.28
CA LYS A 278 -2.99 -6.43 -13.36
C LYS A 278 -2.72 -5.54 -14.56
N GLU A 279 -3.35 -5.87 -15.68
CA GLU A 279 -3.32 -5.14 -16.94
C GLU A 279 -3.89 -3.71 -16.77
N LYS A 280 -5.07 -3.57 -16.14
CA LYS A 280 -5.65 -2.26 -15.74
C LYS A 280 -4.72 -1.44 -14.85
N GLY A 281 -3.90 -2.09 -14.03
CA GLY A 281 -2.93 -1.41 -13.15
C GLY A 281 -1.71 -0.85 -13.90
N GLN A 282 -1.30 -1.50 -14.99
CA GLN A 282 -0.22 -1.04 -15.85
C GLN A 282 -0.70 0.06 -16.79
N GLY A 283 -1.88 -0.08 -17.40
CA GLY A 283 -2.48 0.94 -18.27
C GLY A 283 -2.65 2.28 -17.56
N ARG A 284 -3.17 2.30 -16.32
CA ARG A 284 -3.30 3.55 -15.54
C ARG A 284 -1.97 4.24 -15.26
N LYS A 285 -0.88 3.48 -15.07
CA LYS A 285 0.47 4.04 -14.88
C LYS A 285 1.07 4.53 -16.19
N ALA A 286 0.77 3.88 -17.31
CA ALA A 286 1.14 4.31 -18.64
C ALA A 286 0.46 5.64 -18.99
N VAL A 287 -0.86 5.74 -18.83
CA VAL A 287 -1.61 7.00 -18.99
C VAL A 287 -1.05 8.10 -18.08
N GLY A 288 -0.79 7.81 -16.81
CA GLY A 288 -0.24 8.80 -15.88
C GLY A 288 1.17 9.28 -16.26
N PHE A 289 2.00 8.41 -16.85
CA PHE A 289 3.31 8.82 -17.38
C PHE A 289 3.15 9.64 -18.66
N LEU A 290 2.29 9.20 -19.58
CA LEU A 290 2.00 9.89 -20.84
C LEU A 290 1.49 11.32 -20.61
N LEU A 291 0.55 11.50 -19.67
CA LEU A 291 -0.03 12.80 -19.33
C LEU A 291 0.84 13.64 -18.38
N MET A 292 1.99 13.12 -17.92
CA MET A 292 2.93 13.92 -17.15
C MET A 292 3.46 15.08 -18.01
N LYS A 293 3.57 16.27 -17.41
CA LYS A 293 4.20 17.43 -18.06
C LYS A 293 5.71 17.18 -18.10
N SER A 294 6.32 17.35 -19.28
CA SER A 294 7.77 17.30 -19.48
C SER A 294 8.47 18.48 -18.81
#